data_AF-A0A453JQC6-F1
#
_entry.id   AF-A0A453JQC6-F1
#
_cell.length_a   1.000
_cell.length_b   1.000
_cell.length_c   1.000
_cell.angle_alpha   90.00
_cell.angle_beta   90.00
_cell.angle_gamma   90.00
#
_symmetry.space_group_name_H-M   'P 1'
#
loop_
_entity.id
_entity.type
_entity.pdbx_description
1 polymer ?
#
loop_
_entity_poly.entity_id
_entity_poly.type
_entity_poly.pdbx_seq_one_letter_code
_entity_poly.pdbx_strand_id
1 'polypeptide(L)' 'AHKGPFTGQGHKGLYEILTTSWHAQLSINLVMLGSTTIVVAHHIYSMPPYPY' A
#
# COMPACT_ATOMS: atom_id res chain seq x y z
N ALA A 1 -11.49 -4.45 17.44
CA ALA A 1 -12.63 -4.49 16.51
C ALA A 1 -12.42 -5.54 15.42
N HIS A 2 -11.29 -5.54 14.69
CA HIS A 2 -10.96 -6.61 13.72
C HIS A 2 -10.10 -7.71 14.33
N LYS A 3 -10.73 -8.82 14.74
CA LYS A 3 -10.10 -10.10 15.08
C LYS A 3 -11.10 -11.23 14.80
N GLY A 4 -10.65 -12.30 14.17
CA GLY A 4 -11.45 -13.48 13.85
C GLY A 4 -10.97 -14.73 14.60
N PRO A 5 -11.74 -15.83 14.52
CA PRO A 5 -11.44 -17.07 15.24
C PRO A 5 -10.07 -17.68 14.88
N PHE A 6 -9.52 -17.35 13.69
CA PHE A 6 -8.23 -17.83 13.22
C PHE A 6 -7.08 -16.80 13.29
N THR A 7 -7.36 -15.54 13.66
CA THR A 7 -6.37 -14.45 13.53
C THR A 7 -5.75 -14.03 14.87
N GLY A 8 -5.92 -14.83 15.92
CA GLY A 8 -5.35 -14.56 17.25
C GLY A 8 -5.67 -13.16 17.79
N GLN A 9 -4.65 -12.34 18.01
CA GLN A 9 -4.81 -10.96 18.52
C GLN A 9 -5.21 -9.94 17.42
N GLY A 10 -5.37 -10.36 16.17
CA GLY A 10 -5.71 -9.48 15.05
C GLY A 10 -4.65 -8.41 14.79
N HIS A 11 -5.06 -7.19 14.44
CA HIS A 11 -4.16 -6.07 14.13
C HIS A 11 -3.58 -5.36 15.37
N LYS A 12 -3.47 -6.05 16.51
CA LYS A 12 -2.90 -5.45 17.73
C LYS A 12 -1.43 -5.10 17.50
N GLY A 13 -1.02 -3.88 17.86
CA GLY A 13 0.36 -3.40 17.72
C GLY A 13 0.71 -2.84 16.32
N LEU A 14 -0.15 -3.06 15.31
CA LEU A 14 0.10 -2.55 13.96
C LEU A 14 0.12 -1.01 13.94
N TYR A 15 -0.81 -0.37 14.67
CA TYR A 15 -0.84 1.09 14.79
C TYR A 15 0.45 1.63 15.41
N GLU A 16 0.95 0.99 16.46
CA GLU A 16 2.20 1.38 17.12
C GLU A 16 3.37 1.31 16.14
N ILE A 17 3.52 0.19 15.43
CA ILE A 17 4.59 -0.02 14.44
C ILE A 17 4.51 1.02 13.33
N LEU A 18 3.31 1.29 12.80
CA LEU A 18 3.12 2.23 11.71
C LEU A 18 3.29 3.69 12.12
N THR A 19 3.00 4.05 13.37
CA THR A 19 3.11 5.45 13.82
C THR A 19 4.47 5.79 14.43
N THR A 20 5.22 4.81 14.93
CA THR A 20 6.52 5.02 15.58
C THR A 20 7.71 4.68 14.70
N SER A 21 7.55 3.85 13.66
CA SER A 21 8.64 3.44 12.77
C SER A 21 8.55 4.10 11.40
N TRP A 22 9.55 4.94 11.09
CA TRP A 22 9.74 5.53 9.77
C TRP A 22 9.98 4.49 8.68
N HIS A 23 10.74 3.44 8.98
CA HIS A 23 11.01 2.37 8.02
C HIS A 23 9.75 1.57 7.67
N ALA A 24 8.85 1.38 8.64
CA ALA A 24 7.58 0.71 8.41
C ALA A 24 6.67 1.54 7.48
N GLN A 25 6.57 2.86 7.70
CA GLN A 25 5.82 3.75 6.80
C GLN A 25 6.45 3.81 5.41
N LEU A 26 7.77 3.98 5.32
CA LEU A 26 8.48 4.07 4.06
C LEU A 26 8.29 2.81 3.21
N SER A 27 8.39 1.63 3.84
CA SER A 27 8.19 0.34 3.16
C SER A 27 6.81 0.23 2.51
N ILE A 28 5.74 0.55 3.25
CA ILE A 28 4.37 0.48 2.71
C ILE A 28 4.15 1.52 1.62
N ASN A 29 4.65 2.74 1.82
CA ASN A 29 4.49 3.81 0.84
C ASN A 29 5.19 3.46 -0.49
N LEU A 30 6.40 2.91 -0.45
CA LEU A 30 7.15 2.51 -1.64
C LEU A 30 6.48 1.35 -2.37
N VAL A 31 5.96 0.35 -1.65
CA VAL A 31 5.20 -0.75 -2.26
C VAL A 31 3.96 -0.21 -2.97
N MET A 32 3.16 0.62 -2.30
CA MET A 32 1.91 1.16 -2.87
C MET A 32 2.18 2.09 -4.06
N LEU A 33 3.16 2.98 -3.96
CA LEU A 33 3.54 3.86 -5.07
C LEU A 33 4.13 3.07 -6.25
N GLY A 34 4.96 2.05 -5.98
CA GLY A 34 5.49 1.17 -7.01
C GLY A 34 4.39 0.43 -7.78
N SER A 35 3.46 -0.20 -7.06
CA SER A 35 2.29 -0.87 -7.66
C SER A 35 1.43 0.10 -8.47
N THR A 36 1.17 1.29 -7.94
CA THR A 36 0.38 2.31 -8.65
C THR A 36 1.08 2.77 -9.92
N THR A 37 2.40 2.96 -9.88
CA THR A 37 3.18 3.36 -11.07
C THR A 37 3.11 2.30 -12.17
N ILE A 38 3.14 1.01 -11.82
CA ILE A 38 2.94 -0.08 -12.78
C ILE A 38 1.55 -0.03 -13.40
N VAL A 39 0.51 0.20 -12.60
CA VAL A 39 -0.87 0.36 -13.08
C VAL A 39 -1.00 1.58 -14.01
N VAL A 40 -0.36 2.69 -13.67
CA VAL A 40 -0.32 3.90 -14.52
C VAL A 40 0.35 3.61 -15.86
N ALA A 41 1.45 2.84 -15.89
CA ALA A 41 2.11 2.47 -17.15
C ALA A 41 1.18 1.71 -18.10
N HIS A 42 0.40 0.76 -17.56
CA HIS A 42 -0.60 0.03 -18.35
C HIS A 42 -1.75 0.93 -18.83
N HIS A 43 -2.20 1.85 -17.98
CA HIS A 43 -3.24 2.82 -18.35
C HIS A 43 -2.77 3.75 -19.46
N ILE A 44 -1.56 4.32 -19.38
CA ILE A 44 -1.05 5.23 -20.42
C ILE A 44 -0.84 4.48 -21.74
N TYR A 45 -0.41 3.22 -21.70
CA TYR A 45 -0.30 2.39 -22.90
C TYR A 45 -1.67 2.18 -23.59
N SER A 46 -2.73 1.91 -22.82
CA SER A 46 -4.04 1.54 -23.37
C SER A 46 -4.97 2.73 -23.59
N MET A 47 -4.72 3.85 -22.93
CA MET A 47 -5.55 5.06 -22.92
C MET A 47 -4.61 6.28 -22.99
N PRO A 48 -4.10 6.64 -24.19
CA PRO A 48 -3.18 7.75 -24.35
C PRO A 48 -3.84 9.06 -23.88
N PRO A 49 -3.36 9.68 -22.79
CA PRO A 49 -4.03 10.84 -22.20
C PRO A 49 -3.65 12.16 -22.88
N TYR A 50 -2.60 12.14 -23.70
CA TYR A 50 -2.09 13.32 -24.40
C TYR A 50 -2.25 13.15 -25.92
N PRO A 51 -2.76 14.17 -26.62
CA PRO A 51 -2.68 14.23 -28.07
C PRO A 51 -1.22 14.40 -28.51
N TYR A 52 -0.94 14.02 -29.76
CA TYR A 52 0.36 14.30 -30.39
C TYR A 52 0.56 15.80 -30.61
#